data_AF-A0AAQ4P8B2-F1
#
_entry.id   AF-A0AAQ4P8B2-F1
#
_cell.length_a   1.000
_cell.length_b   1.000
_cell.length_c   1.000
_cell.angle_alpha   90.00
_cell.angle_beta   90.00
_cell.angle_gamma   90.00
#
_symmetry.space_group_name_H-M   'P 1'
#
loop_
_entity.id
_entity.type
_entity.pdbx_description
1 polymer ?
#
loop_
_entity_poly.entity_id
_entity_poly.type
_entity_poly.pdbx_seq_one_letter_code
_entity_poly.pdbx_strand_id
1 'polypeptide(L)' 'MDSWAVDSPVTLVIKAPNQKYGDQTINCFLNWTVRRLRSHISNVYPSKPGTSGLVARH' A
#
# COMPACT_ATOMS: atom_id res chain seq x y z
N MET A 1 -8.00 25.26 -1.72
CA MET A 1 -7.27 23.98 -1.68
C MET A 1 -8.31 22.89 -1.78
N ASP A 2 -8.18 22.06 -2.80
CA ASP A 2 -9.24 21.26 -3.41
C ASP A 2 -9.51 20.00 -2.57
N SER A 3 -10.44 20.11 -1.61
CA SER A 3 -10.83 19.02 -0.71
C SER A 3 -11.42 17.80 -1.41
N TRP A 4 -11.65 17.84 -2.73
CA TRP A 4 -12.10 16.69 -3.52
C TRP A 4 -10.97 15.69 -3.84
N ALA A 5 -9.72 16.15 -3.91
CA ALA A 5 -8.59 15.28 -4.27
C ALA A 5 -8.31 14.19 -3.22
N VAL A 6 -8.71 14.41 -1.96
CA VAL A 6 -8.47 13.44 -0.88
C VAL A 6 -9.48 12.29 -0.85
N ASP A 7 -10.61 12.42 -1.54
CA ASP A 7 -11.68 11.41 -1.62
C ASP A 7 -11.58 10.54 -2.88
N SER A 8 -10.74 10.92 -3.84
CA SER A 8 -10.50 10.11 -5.02
C SER A 8 -9.53 8.95 -4.71
N PRO A 9 -9.88 7.69 -5.04
CA PRO A 9 -8.98 6.57 -4.84
C PRO A 9 -7.76 6.70 -5.77
N VAL A 10 -6.58 6.74 -5.17
CA VAL A 10 -5.30 6.71 -5.90
C VAL A 10 -4.84 5.28 -6.07
N THR A 11 -4.22 4.99 -7.22
CA THR A 11 -3.64 3.67 -7.49
C THR A 11 -2.21 3.63 -6.97
N LEU A 12 -1.95 2.78 -6.00
CA LEU A 12 -0.62 2.53 -5.46
C LEU A 12 -0.07 1.22 -6.04
N VAL A 13 1.10 1.30 -6.68
CA VAL A 13 1.81 0.14 -7.20
C VAL A 13 2.86 -0.32 -6.20
N ILE A 14 2.68 -1.52 -5.66
CA ILE A 14 3.57 -2.13 -4.68
C ILE A 14 4.48 -3.11 -5.40
N LYS A 15 5.78 -2.86 -5.33
CA LYS A 15 6.80 -3.72 -5.92
C LYS A 15 7.49 -4.54 -4.84
N ALA A 16 7.53 -5.86 -5.03
CA ALA A 16 8.23 -6.76 -4.14
C ALA A 16 9.74 -6.47 -4.14
N PRO A 17 10.42 -6.56 -2.98
CA PRO A 17 11.88 -6.57 -2.98
C PRO A 17 12.38 -7.74 -3.83
N ASN A 18 13.35 -7.47 -4.72
CA ASN A 18 13.85 -8.42 -5.72
C ASN A 18 12.79 -8.97 -6.69
N GLN A 19 11.65 -8.28 -6.86
CA GLN A 19 10.55 -8.67 -7.76
C GLN A 19 10.10 -10.13 -7.57
N LYS A 20 10.19 -10.64 -6.33
CA LYS A 20 9.77 -12.02 -6.01
C LYS A 20 8.29 -12.28 -6.27
N TYR A 21 7.50 -11.22 -6.27
CA TYR A 21 6.09 -11.22 -6.65
C TYR A 21 5.92 -10.13 -7.70
N GLY A 22 4.98 -10.32 -8.63
CA GLY A 22 4.60 -9.32 -9.60
C GLY A 22 4.19 -8.01 -8.94
N ASP A 23 4.15 -6.94 -9.73
CA ASP A 23 3.59 -5.67 -9.26
C ASP A 23 2.15 -5.87 -8.78
N GLN A 24 1.85 -5.25 -7.64
CA GLN A 24 0.51 -5.27 -7.08
C GLN A 24 -0.06 -3.87 -7.06
N THR A 25 -1.10 -3.66 -7.85
CA THR A 25 -1.88 -2.43 -7.88
C THR A 25 -2.99 -2.50 -6.84
N ILE A 26 -2.97 -1.57 -5.90
CA ILE A 26 -4.04 -1.41 -4.91
C ILE A 26 -4.63 0.00 -4.99
N ASN A 27 -5.94 0.12 -4.73
CA ASN A 27 -6.60 1.40 -4.61
C ASN A 27 -6.54 1.84 -3.14
N CYS A 28 -5.93 3.00 -2.87
CA CYS A 28 -5.92 3.60 -1.54
C CYS A 28 -6.37 5.05 -1.60
N PHE A 29 -6.79 5.60 -0.47
CA PHE A 29 -7.19 7.00 -0.39
C PHE A 29 -6.08 7.79 0.31
N LEU A 30 -5.90 9.05 -0.10
CA LEU A 30 -4.87 9.93 0.47
C LEU A 30 -5.12 10.24 1.96
N ASN A 31 -6.35 10.08 2.43
CA ASN A 31 -6.72 10.21 3.84
C ASN A 31 -6.37 8.95 4.69
N TRP A 32 -5.80 7.89 4.11
CA TRP A 32 -5.42 6.71 4.87
C TRP A 32 -4.13 6.92 5.65
N THR A 33 -4.16 6.58 6.93
CA THR A 33 -2.95 6.52 7.75
C THR A 33 -2.06 5.35 7.32
N VAL A 34 -0.75 5.47 7.56
CA VAL A 34 0.24 4.40 7.29
C VAL A 34 -0.18 3.07 7.93
N ARG A 35 -0.77 3.11 9.14
CA ARG A 35 -1.26 1.90 9.82
C ARG A 35 -2.37 1.21 9.04
N ARG A 36 -3.35 1.98 8.53
CA ARG A 36 -4.47 1.45 7.75
C ARG A 36 -3.99 0.91 6.40
N LEU A 37 -3.09 1.65 5.73
CA LEU A 37 -2.47 1.21 4.49
C LEU A 37 -1.70 -0.10 4.68
N ARG A 38 -0.83 -0.20 5.69
CA ARG A 38 -0.07 -1.42 6.00
C ARG A 38 -0.99 -2.62 6.27
N SER A 39 -2.08 -2.42 7.02
CA SER A 39 -3.05 -3.48 7.30
C SER A 39 -3.78 -3.94 6.03
N HIS A 40 -4.17 -3.00 5.17
CA HIS A 40 -4.78 -3.32 3.87
C HIS A 40 -3.81 -4.10 2.98
N ILE A 41 -2.55 -3.62 2.86
CA ILE A 41 -1.48 -4.31 2.12
C ILE A 41 -1.27 -5.73 2.64
N SER A 42 -1.19 -5.93 3.95
CA SER A 42 -1.01 -7.26 4.54
C SER A 42 -2.15 -8.23 4.20
N ASN A 43 -3.36 -7.72 4.00
CA ASN A 43 -4.53 -8.53 3.61
C ASN A 43 -4.56 -8.88 2.11
N VAL A 44 -4.19 -7.93 1.25
CA VAL A 44 -4.26 -8.10 -0.22
C VAL A 44 -2.98 -8.69 -0.81
N TYR A 45 -1.84 -8.58 -0.11
CA TYR A 45 -0.58 -9.08 -0.61
C TYR A 45 -0.47 -10.60 -0.39
N PRO A 46 -0.14 -11.38 -1.45
CA PRO A 46 -0.25 -12.84 -1.42
C PRO A 46 0.65 -13.51 -0.39
N SER A 47 1.80 -12.90 -0.07
CA SER A 47 2.72 -13.44 0.93
C SER A 47 2.33 -13.14 2.38
N LYS A 48 1.21 -12.41 2.62
CA LYS A 48 0.78 -11.91 3.95
C LYS A 48 1.96 -11.51 4.82
N PRO A 49 2.80 -10.56 4.37
CA PRO A 49 3.99 -10.20 5.10
C PRO A 49 3.52 -9.71 6.47
N GLY A 50 3.90 -10.42 7.52
CA GLY A 50 3.64 -9.99 8.89
C GLY A 50 4.16 -8.57 9.06
N THR A 51 3.51 -7.78 9.90
CA THR A 51 3.78 -6.35 10.14
C THR A 51 5.24 -5.99 10.44
N SER A 52 6.10 -6.99 10.69
CA SER A 52 7.55 -6.88 10.85
C SER A 52 8.33 -6.65 9.52
N GLY A 53 7.78 -7.02 8.36
CA GLY A 53 8.52 -7.04 7.08
C GLY A 53 8.45 -5.76 6.22
N LEU A 54 7.56 -4.82 6.52
CA LEU A 54 7.42 -3.56 5.77
C LEU A 54 8.40 -2.51 6.33
N VAL A 55 9.69 -2.78 6.21
CA VAL A 55 10.73 -1.77 6.43
C VAL A 55 10.81 -0.90 5.19
N ALA A 56 10.34 0.34 5.30
CA ALA A 56 10.63 1.37 4.31
C ALA A 56 12.14 1.58 4.32
N ARG A 57 12.83 1.16 3.27
CA ARG A 57 14.25 1.48 3.08
C ARG A 57 14.33 2.96 2.67
N HIS A 58 15.14 3.72 3.42
CA HIS A 58 15.51 5.10 3.12
C HIS A 58 16.24 5.20 1.78
#